data_AF-A0A8C2KPZ6-F1
#
_entry.id   AF-A0A8C2KPZ6-F1
#
_cell.length_a   1.000
_cell.length_b   1.000
_cell.length_c   1.000
_cell.angle_alpha   90.00
_cell.angle_beta   90.00
_cell.angle_gamma   90.00
#
_symmetry.space_group_name_H-M   'P 1'
#
loop_
_entity.id
_entity.type
_entity.pdbx_description
1 polymer ?
#
loop_
_entity_poly.entity_id
_entity_poly.type
_entity_poly.pdbx_seq_one_letter_code
_entity_poly.pdbx_strand_id
1 'polypeptide(L)'
;MKFMGDHPLRGQSEQFVVCTFLKLTGEYGLMKDEAYCQVLKQITANTSSKPDSCQKGWRLLYILTAFYRCSEVLKPFLLKFLRDVCRSPEVLFHGIAKACEQNLRKTFQFGGRSVYPSSMELKAIMAGRSSKRQLFLFPGGIERHLKIKTCSVALDVIEELCYEMALQRLEAMDEYTIFIVINRGQNVRPLNKREYILDIATEAEQIDPNYSFWFRRVIWAHPLKFDNELCVTMHYNQVLPDYLKGLLNVVPQGKISEQQFNQFAKLAALQHRAKDSLYTPTIHELTEYIPVEIFGRQGPQQWMQLVAQHVHAVQSLNPHQARSQFLEVFSLYSSNLQKPCNVSVFQIDFLMAGGAGEVPAEADSVNPHTAAQRWIQLPLCRRPDRGLNQPQSHTVTAGTGNAQSTP
;
A
#
# COMPACT_ATOMS: atom_id res chain seq x y z
N MET A 1 17.47 -30.21 8.21
CA MET A 1 17.98 -31.42 7.53
C MET A 1 17.29 -31.71 6.20
N LYS A 2 15.99 -32.08 6.15
CA LYS A 2 15.27 -32.35 4.88
C LYS A 2 15.44 -31.26 3.82
N PHE A 3 15.17 -30.00 4.20
CA PHE A 3 15.35 -28.84 3.31
C PHE A 3 16.80 -28.67 2.83
N MET A 4 17.77 -28.93 3.71
CA MET A 4 19.21 -28.80 3.40
C MET A 4 19.76 -29.96 2.57
N GLY A 5 18.96 -31.00 2.28
CA GLY A 5 19.39 -32.18 1.53
C GLY A 5 20.13 -33.23 2.36
N ASP A 6 20.31 -32.99 3.67
CA ASP A 6 20.98 -33.92 4.59
C ASP A 6 20.07 -35.08 5.03
N HIS A 7 18.79 -35.06 4.64
CA HIS A 7 17.85 -36.15 4.87
C HIS A 7 16.87 -36.27 3.69
N PRO A 8 16.46 -37.49 3.27
CA PRO A 8 15.51 -37.67 2.17
C PRO A 8 14.17 -36.94 2.37
N LEU A 9 13.65 -36.34 1.29
CA LEU A 9 12.36 -35.62 1.27
C LEU A 9 11.13 -36.55 1.27
N ARG A 10 11.29 -37.82 0.86
CA ARG A 10 10.20 -38.82 0.81
C ARG A 10 8.93 -38.31 0.10
N GLY A 11 9.10 -37.73 -1.09
CA GLY A 11 7.99 -37.22 -1.91
C GLY A 11 7.45 -35.83 -1.50
N GLN A 12 7.95 -35.23 -0.42
CA GLN A 12 7.56 -33.88 -0.01
C GLN A 12 8.25 -32.81 -0.84
N SER A 13 7.53 -31.73 -1.19
CA SER A 13 8.14 -30.56 -1.82
C SER A 13 8.96 -29.73 -0.82
N GLU A 14 9.97 -29.01 -1.29
CA GLU A 14 10.75 -28.10 -0.44
C GLU A 14 9.84 -27.03 0.20
N GLN A 15 8.86 -26.53 -0.55
CA GLN A 15 7.87 -25.59 -0.03
C GLN A 15 7.08 -26.17 1.13
N PHE A 16 6.58 -27.40 1.00
CA PHE A 16 5.86 -28.08 2.08
C PHE A 16 6.72 -28.20 3.34
N VAL A 17 7.99 -28.59 3.19
CA VAL A 17 8.94 -28.71 4.30
C VAL A 17 9.18 -27.36 4.98
N VAL A 18 9.38 -26.28 4.22
CA VAL A 18 9.57 -24.93 4.76
C VAL A 18 8.31 -24.42 5.47
N CYS A 19 7.13 -24.57 4.86
CA CYS A 19 5.87 -24.15 5.46
C CYS A 19 5.59 -24.92 6.76
N THR A 20 5.90 -26.21 6.81
CA THR A 20 5.75 -27.02 8.02
C THR A 20 6.74 -26.60 9.09
N PHE A 21 8.01 -26.35 8.74
CA PHE A 21 9.00 -25.81 9.67
C PHE A 21 8.54 -24.49 10.28
N LEU A 22 8.06 -23.55 9.47
CA LEU A 22 7.56 -22.27 9.96
C LEU A 22 6.34 -22.46 10.87
N LYS A 23 5.35 -23.24 10.42
CA LYS A 23 4.14 -23.54 11.22
C LYS A 23 4.48 -24.06 12.61
N LEU A 24 5.29 -25.11 12.70
CA LEU A 24 5.68 -25.71 13.98
C LEU A 24 6.49 -24.74 14.85
N THR A 25 7.31 -23.89 14.24
CA THR A 25 8.06 -22.84 14.96
C THR A 25 7.13 -21.77 15.54
N GLY A 26 6.05 -21.43 14.84
CA GLY A 26 5.08 -20.42 15.26
C GLY A 26 4.05 -20.87 16.31
N GLU A 27 3.88 -22.19 16.49
CA GLU A 27 2.93 -22.78 17.42
C GLU A 27 3.33 -22.55 18.90
N TYR A 28 4.63 -22.58 19.22
CA TYR A 28 5.11 -22.45 20.60
C TYR A 28 6.20 -21.38 20.74
N GLY A 29 6.12 -20.53 21.76
CA GLY A 29 7.08 -19.43 21.98
C GLY A 29 8.54 -19.91 22.09
N LEU A 30 8.78 -21.00 22.84
CA LEU A 30 10.10 -21.59 23.04
C LEU A 30 10.69 -22.20 21.75
N MET A 31 9.85 -22.61 20.80
CA MET A 31 10.30 -23.22 19.55
C MET A 31 10.99 -22.23 18.62
N LYS A 32 10.78 -20.92 18.80
CA LYS A 32 11.43 -19.89 17.98
C LYS A 32 12.94 -19.85 18.20
N ASP A 33 13.37 -19.80 19.45
CA ASP A 33 14.79 -19.80 19.79
C ASP A 33 15.45 -21.13 19.42
N GLU A 34 14.76 -22.25 19.67
CA GLU A 34 15.24 -23.56 19.25
C GLU A 34 15.42 -23.65 17.73
N ALA A 35 14.46 -23.13 16.94
CA ALA A 35 14.58 -23.07 15.49
C ALA A 35 15.80 -22.25 15.05
N TYR A 36 16.07 -21.10 15.69
CA TYR A 36 17.29 -20.33 15.43
C TYR A 36 18.54 -21.13 15.77
N CYS A 37 18.62 -21.71 16.97
CA CYS A 37 19.75 -22.51 17.42
C CYS A 37 20.04 -23.70 16.47
N GLN A 38 19.01 -24.43 16.05
CA GLN A 38 19.17 -25.53 15.11
C GLN A 38 19.68 -25.06 13.75
N VAL A 39 19.13 -23.98 13.20
CA VAL A 39 19.59 -23.46 11.90
C VAL A 39 21.03 -22.95 12.01
N LEU A 40 21.36 -22.20 13.06
CA LEU A 40 22.72 -21.70 13.33
C LEU A 40 23.73 -22.84 13.48
N LYS A 41 23.37 -23.89 14.23
CA LYS A 41 24.19 -25.10 14.37
C LYS A 41 24.46 -25.73 13.01
N GLN A 42 23.45 -25.84 12.15
CA GLN A 42 23.60 -26.49 10.85
C GLN A 42 24.40 -25.68 9.82
N ILE A 43 24.52 -24.36 9.97
CA ILE A 43 25.34 -23.51 9.07
C ILE A 43 26.76 -23.27 9.60
N THR A 44 26.99 -23.48 10.90
CA THR A 44 28.31 -23.29 11.53
C THR A 44 29.14 -24.55 11.37
N ALA A 45 30.34 -24.43 10.77
CA ALA A 45 31.24 -25.56 10.51
C ALA A 45 30.53 -26.76 9.86
N ASN A 46 29.68 -26.50 8.86
CA ASN A 46 28.90 -27.53 8.17
C ASN A 46 29.84 -28.52 7.45
N THR A 47 29.79 -29.80 7.85
CA THR A 47 30.58 -30.90 7.27
C THR A 47 29.75 -31.83 6.38
N SER A 48 28.61 -31.37 5.87
CA SER A 48 27.75 -32.20 5.03
C SER A 48 28.44 -32.60 3.73
N SER A 49 28.20 -33.83 3.27
CA SER A 49 28.64 -34.28 1.95
C SER A 49 27.83 -33.67 0.81
N LYS A 50 26.76 -32.93 1.11
CA LYS A 50 25.94 -32.22 0.12
C LYS A 50 26.47 -30.80 -0.07
N PRO A 51 26.91 -30.42 -1.30
CA PRO A 51 27.56 -29.13 -1.54
C PRO A 51 26.65 -27.93 -1.22
N ASP A 52 25.35 -28.05 -1.47
CA ASP A 52 24.40 -26.95 -1.24
C ASP A 52 23.85 -26.90 0.19
N SER A 53 24.22 -27.83 1.08
CA SER A 53 23.62 -27.94 2.42
C SER A 53 23.75 -26.64 3.21
N CYS A 54 24.97 -26.12 3.35
CA CYS A 54 25.22 -24.88 4.08
C CYS A 54 24.48 -23.68 3.44
N GLN A 55 24.51 -23.56 2.11
CA GLN A 55 23.80 -22.50 1.39
C GLN A 55 22.29 -22.56 1.64
N LYS A 56 21.68 -23.75 1.61
CA LYS A 56 20.26 -23.93 1.95
C LYS A 56 19.98 -23.62 3.42
N GLY A 57 20.89 -23.92 4.33
CA GLY A 57 20.78 -23.51 5.74
C GLY A 57 20.72 -21.99 5.90
N TRP A 58 21.58 -21.24 5.20
CA TRP A 58 21.53 -19.78 5.20
C TRP A 58 20.23 -19.22 4.62
N ARG A 59 19.70 -19.85 3.56
CA ARG A 59 18.39 -19.49 2.99
C ARG A 59 17.25 -19.79 3.95
N LEU A 60 17.34 -20.86 4.73
CA LEU A 60 16.38 -21.14 5.80
C LEU A 60 16.45 -20.10 6.92
N LEU A 61 17.65 -19.64 7.30
CA LEU A 61 17.83 -18.54 8.26
C LEU A 61 17.25 -17.23 7.73
N TYR A 62 17.46 -16.93 6.45
CA TYR A 62 16.89 -15.76 5.78
C TYR A 62 15.36 -15.75 5.83
N ILE A 63 14.73 -16.91 5.62
CA ILE A 63 13.29 -17.07 5.76
C ILE A 63 12.91 -16.90 7.25
N LEU A 64 13.54 -17.64 8.16
CA LEU A 64 13.21 -17.61 9.59
C LEU A 64 13.24 -16.19 10.19
N THR A 65 14.26 -15.41 9.84
CA THR A 65 14.44 -14.01 10.29
C THR A 65 13.36 -13.05 9.83
N ALA A 66 12.57 -13.39 8.80
CA ALA A 66 11.44 -12.58 8.35
C ALA A 66 10.11 -12.93 9.04
N PHE A 67 10.01 -14.10 9.66
CA PHE A 67 8.76 -14.62 10.23
C PHE A 67 8.72 -14.55 11.75
N TYR A 68 9.84 -14.79 12.44
CA TYR A 68 9.82 -14.90 13.89
C TYR A 68 10.89 -14.06 14.57
N ARG A 69 10.49 -13.32 15.61
CA ARG A 69 11.41 -12.73 16.58
C ARG A 69 12.04 -13.84 17.41
N CYS A 70 13.34 -13.76 17.64
CA CYS A 70 13.98 -14.49 18.75
C CYS A 70 13.66 -13.80 20.07
N SER A 71 13.94 -14.47 21.19
CA SER A 71 13.87 -13.87 22.52
C SER A 71 14.88 -12.73 22.68
N GLU A 72 14.61 -11.83 23.63
CA GLU A 72 15.58 -10.78 24.00
C GLU A 72 16.89 -11.36 24.56
N VAL A 73 16.88 -12.61 25.07
CA VAL A 73 18.08 -13.32 25.53
C VAL A 73 18.94 -13.75 24.34
N LEU A 74 18.35 -14.35 23.30
CA LEU A 74 19.09 -14.83 22.12
C LEU A 74 19.51 -13.70 21.17
N LYS A 75 18.70 -12.64 21.08
CA LYS A 75 18.89 -11.50 20.18
C LYS A 75 20.31 -10.92 20.11
N PRO A 76 21.01 -10.60 21.23
CA PRO A 76 22.37 -10.06 21.15
C PRO A 76 23.35 -11.05 20.50
N PHE A 77 23.22 -12.35 20.78
CA PHE A 77 24.08 -13.39 20.21
C PHE A 77 23.81 -13.57 18.72
N LEU A 78 22.53 -13.64 18.31
CA LEU A 78 22.14 -13.77 16.91
C LEU A 78 22.60 -12.55 16.09
N LEU A 79 22.40 -11.33 16.59
CA LEU A 79 22.87 -10.12 15.91
C LEU A 79 24.39 -10.06 15.82
N LYS A 80 25.11 -10.46 16.88
CA LYS A 80 26.57 -10.54 16.86
C LYS A 80 27.04 -11.53 15.79
N PHE A 81 26.50 -12.74 15.79
CA PHE A 81 26.80 -13.76 14.78
C PHE A 81 26.61 -13.23 13.35
N LEU A 82 25.45 -12.64 13.05
CA LEU A 82 25.16 -12.09 11.72
C LEU A 82 26.15 -10.97 11.33
N ARG A 83 26.47 -10.08 12.26
CA ARG A 83 27.41 -8.96 12.02
C ARG A 83 28.85 -9.43 11.83
N ASP A 84 29.28 -10.43 12.57
CA ASP A 84 30.63 -10.98 12.44
C ASP A 84 30.82 -11.64 11.07
N VAL A 85 29.79 -12.32 10.54
CA VAL A 85 29.80 -12.83 9.15
C VAL A 85 29.74 -11.70 8.12
N CYS A 86 29.08 -10.57 8.41
CA CYS A 86 29.02 -9.42 7.50
C CYS A 86 30.34 -8.63 7.39
N ARG A 87 31.18 -8.63 8.43
CA ARG A 87 32.37 -7.77 8.55
C ARG A 87 33.52 -8.19 7.64
N SER A 88 33.51 -9.42 7.15
CA SER A 88 34.59 -9.97 6.33
C SER A 88 34.04 -10.22 4.92
N PRO A 89 34.29 -9.33 3.93
CA PRO A 89 33.83 -9.49 2.55
C PRO A 89 34.33 -10.78 1.89
N GLU A 90 35.45 -11.31 2.37
CA GLU A 90 36.06 -12.57 1.93
C GLU A 90 35.31 -13.82 2.45
N VAL A 91 34.42 -13.65 3.43
CA VAL A 91 33.65 -14.75 4.01
C VAL A 91 32.43 -15.07 3.14
N LEU A 92 32.31 -16.34 2.77
CA LEU A 92 31.13 -16.88 2.10
C LEU A 92 29.86 -16.47 2.87
N PHE A 93 28.79 -16.15 2.14
CA PHE A 93 27.48 -15.81 2.71
C PHE A 93 27.34 -14.42 3.38
N HIS A 94 28.33 -13.52 3.30
CA HIS A 94 28.22 -12.15 3.85
C HIS A 94 26.92 -11.43 3.40
N GLY A 95 26.51 -11.63 2.14
CA GLY A 95 25.35 -10.95 1.54
C GLY A 95 24.03 -11.41 2.13
N ILE A 96 23.88 -12.72 2.34
CA ILE A 96 22.67 -13.29 2.94
C ILE A 96 22.64 -13.06 4.46
N ALA A 97 23.79 -13.04 5.14
CA ALA A 97 23.88 -12.64 6.54
C ALA A 97 23.38 -11.19 6.76
N LYS A 98 23.79 -10.26 5.90
CA LYS A 98 23.30 -8.86 5.93
C LYS A 98 21.78 -8.78 5.72
N ALA A 99 21.26 -9.61 4.81
CA ALA A 99 19.82 -9.68 4.55
C ALA A 99 19.05 -10.28 5.75
N CYS A 100 19.58 -11.32 6.40
CA CYS A 100 19.04 -11.87 7.65
C CYS A 100 18.99 -10.80 8.76
N GLU A 101 20.04 -9.98 8.90
CA GLU A 101 20.06 -8.90 9.89
C GLU A 101 18.97 -7.85 9.60
N GLN A 102 18.80 -7.46 8.33
CA GLN A 102 17.75 -6.53 7.90
C GLN A 102 16.35 -7.10 8.18
N ASN A 103 16.12 -8.36 7.82
CA ASN A 103 14.85 -9.06 8.09
C ASN A 103 14.55 -9.05 9.58
N LEU A 104 15.52 -9.47 10.41
CA LEU A 104 15.34 -9.56 11.86
C LEU A 104 14.99 -8.20 12.47
N ARG A 105 15.68 -7.12 12.07
CA ARG A 105 15.37 -5.75 12.53
C ARG A 105 13.93 -5.35 12.18
N LYS A 106 13.51 -5.60 10.94
CA LYS A 106 12.13 -5.34 10.50
C LYS A 106 11.12 -6.19 11.27
N THR A 107 11.41 -7.46 11.51
CA THR A 107 10.54 -8.37 12.25
C THR A 107 10.38 -7.95 13.72
N PHE A 108 11.43 -7.42 14.36
CA PHE A 108 11.30 -6.78 15.67
C PHE A 108 10.40 -5.53 15.63
N GLN A 109 10.58 -4.67 14.63
CA GLN A 109 9.86 -3.39 14.53
C GLN A 109 8.37 -3.56 14.16
N PHE A 110 8.06 -4.42 13.19
CA PHE A 110 6.73 -4.53 12.58
C PHE A 110 5.98 -5.83 12.91
N GLY A 111 6.67 -6.81 13.50
CA GLY A 111 6.14 -8.19 13.59
C GLY A 111 6.65 -9.01 12.42
N GLY A 112 6.44 -10.32 12.43
CA GLY A 112 6.85 -11.18 11.32
C GLY A 112 5.80 -11.26 10.22
N ARG A 113 6.22 -11.74 9.05
CA ARG A 113 5.29 -12.14 7.98
C ARG A 113 4.27 -13.15 8.50
N SER A 114 3.03 -13.02 8.01
CA SER A 114 1.92 -13.90 8.38
C SER A 114 1.55 -14.89 7.27
N VAL A 115 1.95 -14.61 6.03
CA VAL A 115 1.72 -15.48 4.87
C VAL A 115 3.00 -16.21 4.52
N TYR A 116 2.96 -17.55 4.49
CA TYR A 116 4.13 -18.36 4.13
C TYR A 116 4.57 -18.12 2.68
N PRO A 117 5.87 -18.31 2.37
CA PRO A 117 6.38 -18.05 1.03
C PRO A 117 5.67 -18.89 -0.04
N SER A 118 5.32 -18.27 -1.15
CA SER A 118 4.79 -18.97 -2.32
C SER A 118 5.85 -19.87 -2.96
N SER A 119 5.43 -20.79 -3.82
CA SER A 119 6.36 -21.68 -4.55
C SER A 119 7.34 -20.87 -5.40
N MET A 120 6.88 -19.77 -5.99
CA MET A 120 7.69 -18.86 -6.80
C MET A 120 8.66 -18.05 -5.94
N GLU A 121 8.21 -17.54 -4.78
CA GLU A 121 9.08 -16.84 -3.84
C GLU A 121 10.20 -17.78 -3.36
N LEU A 122 9.88 -19.01 -2.97
CA LEU A 122 10.87 -19.97 -2.52
C LEU A 122 11.86 -20.33 -3.65
N LYS A 123 11.39 -20.56 -4.87
CA LYS A 123 12.27 -20.78 -6.04
C LYS A 123 13.22 -19.59 -6.26
N ALA A 124 12.75 -18.36 -6.09
CA ALA A 124 13.58 -17.17 -6.21
C ALA A 124 14.66 -17.10 -5.11
N ILE A 125 14.30 -17.38 -3.86
CA ILE A 125 15.24 -17.47 -2.73
C ILE A 125 16.29 -18.56 -2.99
N MET A 126 15.86 -19.71 -3.52
CA MET A 126 16.75 -20.82 -3.91
C MET A 126 17.65 -20.49 -5.09
N ALA A 127 17.28 -19.52 -5.93
CA ALA A 127 18.14 -18.97 -6.97
C ALA A 127 19.05 -17.82 -6.45
N GLY A 128 19.05 -17.53 -5.14
CA GLY A 128 19.84 -16.45 -4.56
C GLY A 128 19.28 -15.04 -4.80
N ARG A 129 18.05 -14.92 -5.31
CA ARG A 129 17.38 -13.63 -5.49
C ARG A 129 16.82 -13.16 -4.15
N SER A 130 17.17 -11.94 -3.75
CA SER A 130 16.75 -11.32 -2.48
C SER A 130 15.69 -10.23 -2.66
N SER A 131 15.07 -10.15 -3.85
CA SER A 131 14.08 -9.13 -4.18
C SER A 131 13.19 -9.50 -5.35
N LYS A 132 11.98 -8.94 -5.37
CA LYS A 132 11.03 -8.98 -6.49
C LYS A 132 10.85 -7.55 -7.03
N ARG A 133 10.75 -7.39 -8.35
CA ARG A 133 10.34 -6.13 -8.98
C ARG A 133 8.81 -6.05 -8.91
N GLN A 134 8.28 -5.03 -8.24
CA GLN A 134 6.85 -4.84 -8.02
C GLN A 134 6.38 -3.52 -8.62
N LEU A 135 5.30 -3.57 -9.39
CA LEU A 135 4.66 -2.40 -9.96
C LEU A 135 3.73 -1.74 -8.94
N PHE A 136 3.87 -0.43 -8.81
CA PHE A 136 2.98 0.50 -8.11
C PHE A 136 2.50 1.56 -9.10
N LEU A 137 1.21 1.86 -9.07
CA LEU A 137 0.57 2.81 -9.96
C LEU A 137 0.23 4.10 -9.22
N PHE A 138 0.58 5.22 -9.82
CA PHE A 138 0.08 6.53 -9.43
C PHE A 138 -1.19 6.88 -10.23
N PRO A 139 -2.02 7.80 -9.72
CA PRO A 139 -3.09 8.43 -10.49
C PRO A 139 -2.66 8.83 -11.92
N GLY A 140 -3.53 8.54 -12.89
CA GLY A 140 -3.25 8.71 -14.32
C GLY A 140 -2.45 7.57 -14.96
N GLY A 141 -2.30 6.43 -14.27
CA GLY A 141 -1.65 5.24 -14.83
C GLY A 141 -0.12 5.33 -14.88
N ILE A 142 0.48 6.25 -14.13
CA ILE A 142 1.94 6.40 -14.10
C ILE A 142 2.54 5.21 -13.36
N GLU A 143 3.36 4.44 -14.07
CA GLU A 143 3.99 3.24 -13.53
C GLU A 143 5.27 3.56 -12.76
N ARG A 144 5.41 2.96 -11.57
CA ARG A 144 6.67 2.91 -10.81
C ARG A 144 6.99 1.50 -10.36
N HIS A 145 8.14 1.02 -10.78
CA HIS A 145 8.63 -0.30 -10.42
C HIS A 145 9.64 -0.19 -9.29
N LEU A 146 9.32 -0.76 -8.13
CA LEU A 146 10.23 -0.81 -6.98
C LEU A 146 10.77 -2.22 -6.76
N LYS A 147 11.92 -2.28 -6.09
CA LYS A 147 12.56 -3.52 -5.69
C LYS A 147 12.16 -3.89 -4.27
N ILE A 148 11.11 -4.70 -4.13
CA ILE A 148 10.65 -5.16 -2.81
C ILE A 148 11.45 -6.37 -2.35
N LYS A 149 11.77 -6.42 -1.06
CA LYS A 149 12.46 -7.52 -0.39
C LYS A 149 11.47 -8.32 0.46
N THR A 150 11.88 -9.47 0.99
CA THR A 150 11.06 -10.28 1.90
C THR A 150 10.57 -9.48 3.10
N CYS A 151 11.36 -8.52 3.60
CA CYS A 151 11.00 -7.70 4.76
C CYS A 151 10.37 -6.34 4.42
N SER A 152 10.05 -6.06 3.14
CA SER A 152 9.47 -4.77 2.75
C SER A 152 8.02 -4.64 3.22
N VAL A 153 7.76 -3.65 4.06
CA VAL A 153 6.40 -3.27 4.49
C VAL A 153 5.87 -2.11 3.65
N ALA A 154 4.57 -1.84 3.72
CA ALA A 154 3.94 -0.74 3.01
C ALA A 154 4.59 0.62 3.33
N LEU A 155 5.05 0.84 4.56
CA LEU A 155 5.80 2.04 4.92
C LEU A 155 7.07 2.24 4.08
N ASP A 156 7.84 1.19 3.82
CA ASP A 156 9.08 1.29 3.03
C ASP A 156 8.78 1.80 1.61
N VAL A 157 7.70 1.28 1.02
CA VAL A 157 7.26 1.69 -0.31
C VAL A 157 6.74 3.13 -0.29
N ILE A 158 5.97 3.52 0.73
CA ILE A 158 5.47 4.89 0.87
C ILE A 158 6.66 5.86 0.98
N GLU A 159 7.65 5.55 1.81
CA GLU A 159 8.86 6.37 1.97
C GLU A 159 9.63 6.53 0.65
N GLU A 160 9.83 5.44 -0.10
CA GLU A 160 10.53 5.45 -1.38
C GLU A 160 9.78 6.27 -2.44
N LEU A 161 8.46 6.08 -2.58
CA LEU A 161 7.64 6.85 -3.52
C LEU A 161 7.51 8.33 -3.14
N CYS A 162 7.41 8.63 -1.84
CA CYS A 162 7.43 10.01 -1.34
C CYS A 162 8.79 10.67 -1.57
N TYR A 163 9.89 9.93 -1.45
CA TYR A 163 11.23 10.44 -1.74
C TYR A 163 11.35 10.87 -3.21
N GLU A 164 10.85 10.08 -4.17
CA GLU A 164 10.83 10.46 -5.60
C GLU A 164 10.03 11.75 -5.87
N MET A 165 8.97 11.98 -5.08
CA MET A 165 8.14 13.19 -5.16
C MET A 165 8.69 14.39 -4.37
N ALA A 166 9.90 14.29 -3.79
CA ALA A 166 10.48 15.29 -2.89
C ALA A 166 9.63 15.59 -1.63
N LEU A 167 8.93 14.59 -1.12
CA LEU A 167 8.09 14.64 0.08
C LEU A 167 8.76 13.91 1.26
N GLN A 168 9.84 14.48 1.77
CA GLN A 168 10.67 13.83 2.80
C GLN A 168 10.23 14.11 4.24
N ARG A 169 9.29 15.04 4.45
CA ARG A 169 8.77 15.36 5.79
C ARG A 169 7.81 14.27 6.24
N LEU A 170 7.99 13.78 7.47
CA LEU A 170 7.21 12.66 8.00
C LEU A 170 5.70 12.97 8.00
N GLU A 171 5.34 14.20 8.34
CA GLU A 171 3.96 14.68 8.39
C GLU A 171 3.30 14.68 7.00
N ALA A 172 4.08 14.92 5.95
CA ALA A 172 3.60 14.84 4.58
C ALA A 172 3.39 13.38 4.16
N MET A 173 4.25 12.45 4.58
CA MET A 173 4.12 11.03 4.26
C MET A 173 2.90 10.35 4.92
N ASP A 174 2.41 10.89 6.03
CA ASP A 174 1.20 10.42 6.71
C ASP A 174 -0.07 10.62 5.90
N GLU A 175 -0.01 11.46 4.88
CA GLU A 175 -1.13 11.72 3.99
C GLU A 175 -1.28 10.71 2.86
N TYR A 176 -0.32 9.79 2.71
CA TYR A 176 -0.27 8.86 1.60
C TYR A 176 -0.45 7.42 2.06
N THR A 177 -1.08 6.64 1.19
CA THR A 177 -1.25 5.21 1.41
C THR A 177 -1.17 4.43 0.11
N ILE A 178 -0.94 3.13 0.26
CA ILE A 178 -0.99 2.15 -0.82
C ILE A 178 -2.33 1.44 -0.74
N PHE A 179 -2.97 1.24 -1.87
CA PHE A 179 -4.16 0.43 -2.03
C PHE A 179 -3.82 -0.85 -2.78
N ILE A 180 -4.37 -1.97 -2.34
CA ILE A 180 -4.50 -3.16 -3.18
C ILE A 180 -5.85 -3.08 -3.90
N VAL A 181 -5.82 -3.34 -5.20
CA VAL A 181 -6.98 -3.33 -6.08
C VAL A 181 -7.07 -4.69 -6.75
N ILE A 182 -8.24 -5.34 -6.64
CA ILE A 182 -8.54 -6.63 -7.26
C ILE A 182 -9.90 -6.56 -7.97
N ASN A 183 -10.18 -7.57 -8.80
CA ASN A 183 -11.40 -7.74 -9.57
C ASN A 183 -11.72 -6.51 -10.43
N ARG A 184 -10.73 -6.02 -11.18
CA ARG A 184 -10.86 -4.86 -12.09
C ARG A 184 -11.42 -3.60 -11.40
N GLY A 185 -11.00 -3.34 -10.16
CA GLY A 185 -11.41 -2.14 -9.44
C GLY A 185 -12.63 -2.33 -8.54
N GLN A 186 -13.28 -3.49 -8.58
CA GLN A 186 -14.45 -3.79 -7.73
C GLN A 186 -14.12 -3.81 -6.23
N ASN A 187 -12.90 -4.19 -5.89
CA ASN A 187 -12.45 -4.30 -4.50
C ASN A 187 -11.16 -3.50 -4.33
N VAL A 188 -11.22 -2.55 -3.42
CA VAL A 188 -10.16 -1.58 -3.16
C VAL A 188 -9.92 -1.56 -1.67
N ARG A 189 -8.69 -1.84 -1.23
CA ARG A 189 -8.37 -1.83 0.19
C ARG A 189 -7.11 -1.02 0.47
N PRO A 190 -7.16 0.01 1.33
CA PRO A 190 -5.95 0.66 1.80
C PRO A 190 -5.14 -0.32 2.66
N LEU A 191 -3.82 -0.26 2.52
CA LEU A 191 -2.90 -1.02 3.33
C LEU A 191 -2.54 -0.24 4.59
N ASN A 192 -2.44 -0.95 5.70
CA ASN A 192 -1.76 -0.49 6.88
C ASN A 192 -0.25 -0.40 6.59
N LYS A 193 0.39 0.66 7.05
CA LYS A 193 1.84 0.91 6.91
C LYS A 193 2.74 -0.25 7.37
N ARG A 194 2.24 -1.11 8.28
CA ARG A 194 2.96 -2.27 8.83
C ARG A 194 2.76 -3.58 8.07
N GLU A 195 1.85 -3.64 7.10
CA GLU A 195 1.61 -4.84 6.30
C GLU A 195 2.78 -5.12 5.36
N TYR A 196 3.18 -6.39 5.25
CA TYR A 196 4.24 -6.84 4.34
C TYR A 196 3.71 -6.93 2.90
N ILE A 197 4.34 -6.23 1.96
CA ILE A 197 3.86 -6.20 0.56
C ILE A 197 3.79 -7.59 -0.06
N LEU A 198 4.75 -8.47 0.24
CA LEU A 198 4.72 -9.84 -0.29
C LEU A 198 3.61 -10.70 0.29
N ASP A 199 3.14 -10.43 1.53
CA ASP A 199 1.98 -11.11 2.09
C ASP A 199 0.74 -10.74 1.28
N ILE A 200 0.51 -9.44 1.11
CA ILE A 200 -0.62 -8.90 0.36
C ILE A 200 -0.60 -9.38 -1.09
N ALA A 201 0.56 -9.36 -1.74
CA ALA A 201 0.72 -9.81 -3.11
C ALA A 201 0.42 -11.32 -3.25
N THR A 202 0.89 -12.14 -2.30
CA THR A 202 0.68 -13.59 -2.34
C THR A 202 -0.79 -13.95 -2.15
N GLU A 203 -1.50 -13.26 -1.27
CA GLU A 203 -2.94 -13.45 -1.07
C GLU A 203 -3.76 -12.93 -2.26
N ALA A 204 -3.43 -11.73 -2.76
CA ALA A 204 -4.12 -11.14 -3.89
C ALA A 204 -3.98 -11.99 -5.16
N GLU A 205 -2.79 -12.52 -5.44
CA GLU A 205 -2.52 -13.36 -6.62
C GLU A 205 -3.36 -14.66 -6.64
N GLN A 206 -3.78 -15.17 -5.47
CA GLN A 206 -4.67 -16.32 -5.38
C GLN A 206 -6.13 -15.98 -5.72
N ILE A 207 -6.53 -14.72 -5.54
CA ILE A 207 -7.90 -14.25 -5.75
C ILE A 207 -8.05 -13.68 -7.16
N ASP A 208 -7.13 -12.81 -7.57
CA ASP A 208 -7.12 -12.16 -8.87
C ASP A 208 -5.67 -12.00 -9.37
N PRO A 209 -5.26 -12.70 -10.44
CA PRO A 209 -3.92 -12.55 -11.00
C PRO A 209 -3.67 -11.16 -11.60
N ASN A 210 -4.70 -10.36 -11.85
CA ASN A 210 -4.60 -8.99 -12.38
C ASN A 210 -4.65 -7.92 -11.28
N TYR A 211 -4.36 -8.27 -10.03
CA TYR A 211 -4.28 -7.30 -8.94
C TYR A 211 -3.29 -6.17 -9.24
N SER A 212 -3.52 -5.00 -8.66
CA SER A 212 -2.60 -3.87 -8.77
C SER A 212 -2.45 -3.11 -7.45
N PHE A 213 -1.26 -2.57 -7.22
CA PHE A 213 -1.03 -1.65 -6.11
C PHE A 213 -1.11 -0.20 -6.59
N TRP A 214 -1.83 0.64 -5.86
CA TRP A 214 -2.01 2.05 -6.18
C TRP A 214 -1.52 2.93 -5.04
N PHE A 215 -0.71 3.94 -5.34
CA PHE A 215 -0.23 4.91 -4.37
C PHE A 215 -0.99 6.23 -4.52
N ARG A 216 -1.63 6.70 -3.44
CA ARG A 216 -2.52 7.87 -3.47
C ARG A 216 -2.38 8.71 -2.22
N ARG A 217 -2.70 10.00 -2.35
CA ARG A 217 -2.88 10.91 -1.21
C ARG A 217 -4.31 10.78 -0.70
N VAL A 218 -4.51 10.51 0.58
CA VAL A 218 -5.83 10.31 1.19
C VAL A 218 -6.20 11.40 2.18
N ILE A 219 -5.22 12.18 2.64
CA ILE A 219 -5.41 13.34 3.52
C ILE A 219 -4.79 14.56 2.85
N TRP A 220 -5.48 15.70 2.91
CA TRP A 220 -5.06 16.93 2.24
C TRP A 220 -4.81 18.07 3.25
N ALA A 221 -4.17 17.75 4.38
CA ALA A 221 -3.98 18.71 5.47
C ALA A 221 -2.86 19.72 5.18
N HIS A 222 -1.80 19.27 4.51
CA HIS A 222 -0.65 20.12 4.17
C HIS A 222 -0.82 20.81 2.80
N PRO A 223 -0.32 22.06 2.64
CA PRO A 223 -0.34 22.75 1.36
C PRO A 223 0.34 21.96 0.24
N LEU A 224 -0.16 22.12 -0.98
CA LEU A 224 0.46 21.54 -2.17
C LEU A 224 1.83 22.17 -2.43
N LYS A 225 2.74 21.36 -2.95
CA LYS A 225 4.05 21.79 -3.43
C LYS A 225 4.11 21.59 -4.93
N PHE A 226 4.73 22.54 -5.62
CA PHE A 226 4.77 22.57 -7.08
C PHE A 226 6.18 22.41 -7.66
N ASP A 227 7.16 22.07 -6.81
CA ASP A 227 8.58 21.99 -7.19
C ASP A 227 8.93 20.70 -7.95
N ASN A 228 8.12 19.64 -7.80
CA ASN A 228 8.38 18.31 -8.34
C ASN A 228 7.29 17.90 -9.35
N GLU A 229 7.70 17.58 -10.58
CA GLU A 229 6.78 17.27 -11.68
C GLU A 229 5.95 16.01 -11.44
N LEU A 230 6.54 14.97 -10.84
CA LEU A 230 5.82 13.74 -10.50
C LEU A 230 4.74 14.02 -9.45
N CYS A 231 5.07 14.77 -8.41
CA CYS A 231 4.13 15.16 -7.35
C CYS A 231 2.94 15.94 -7.93
N VAL A 232 3.20 16.96 -8.75
CA VAL A 232 2.16 17.79 -9.38
C VAL A 232 1.29 16.96 -10.31
N THR A 233 1.90 16.15 -11.17
CA THR A 233 1.16 15.32 -12.13
C THR A 233 0.29 14.29 -11.41
N MET A 234 0.81 13.67 -10.34
CA MET A 234 0.08 12.75 -9.47
C MET A 234 -1.14 13.41 -8.84
N HIS A 235 -0.96 14.56 -8.19
CA HIS A 235 -2.07 15.28 -7.54
C HIS A 235 -3.11 15.75 -8.56
N TYR A 236 -2.66 16.29 -9.69
CA TYR A 236 -3.54 16.71 -10.79
C TYR A 236 -4.39 15.54 -11.29
N ASN A 237 -3.77 14.40 -11.59
CA ASN A 237 -4.48 13.22 -12.06
C ASN A 237 -5.40 12.60 -11.00
N GLN A 238 -5.14 12.83 -9.71
CA GLN A 238 -6.00 12.35 -8.64
C GLN A 238 -7.25 13.22 -8.46
N VAL A 239 -7.10 14.55 -8.62
CA VAL A 239 -8.18 15.52 -8.38
C VAL A 239 -9.06 15.72 -9.62
N LEU A 240 -8.47 15.66 -10.82
CA LEU A 240 -9.15 15.99 -12.06
C LEU A 240 -10.48 15.23 -12.27
N PRO A 241 -10.56 13.91 -12.05
CA PRO A 241 -11.81 13.19 -12.31
C PRO A 241 -12.94 13.60 -11.36
N ASP A 242 -12.61 13.90 -10.10
CA ASP A 242 -13.58 14.35 -9.10
C ASP A 242 -14.06 15.78 -9.40
N TYR A 243 -13.18 16.62 -9.95
CA TYR A 243 -13.56 17.93 -10.50
C TYR A 243 -14.56 17.78 -11.65
N LEU A 244 -14.26 16.93 -12.66
CA LEU A 244 -15.11 16.77 -13.85
C LEU A 244 -16.49 16.18 -13.54
N LYS A 245 -16.61 15.40 -12.45
CA LYS A 245 -17.89 14.89 -11.95
C LYS A 245 -18.62 15.86 -11.01
N GLY A 246 -18.08 17.05 -10.78
CA GLY A 246 -18.66 18.05 -9.87
C GLY A 246 -18.66 17.65 -8.38
N LEU A 247 -17.95 16.59 -7.98
CA LEU A 247 -18.06 15.97 -6.65
C LEU A 247 -17.41 16.78 -5.51
N LEU A 248 -16.58 17.77 -5.84
CA LEU A 248 -15.77 18.49 -4.85
C LEU A 248 -16.41 19.81 -4.37
N ASN A 249 -17.74 19.87 -4.33
CA ASN A 249 -18.54 21.08 -4.06
C ASN A 249 -18.15 22.26 -4.98
N VAL A 250 -17.60 21.96 -6.15
CA VAL A 250 -17.18 22.95 -7.14
C VAL A 250 -18.40 23.61 -7.78
N VAL A 251 -19.54 22.90 -7.81
CA VAL A 251 -20.79 23.34 -8.41
C VAL A 251 -21.65 24.06 -7.37
N PRO A 252 -21.89 25.39 -7.50
CA PRO A 252 -22.81 26.10 -6.63
C PRO A 252 -24.24 25.59 -6.82
N GLN A 253 -24.99 25.38 -5.74
CA GLN A 253 -26.41 24.99 -5.81
C GLN A 253 -27.37 26.12 -6.25
N GLY A 254 -26.83 27.32 -6.52
CA GLY A 254 -27.60 28.53 -6.89
C GLY A 254 -27.24 29.07 -8.28
N LYS A 255 -27.58 30.35 -8.54
CA LYS A 255 -27.15 31.04 -9.76
C LYS A 255 -25.63 31.17 -9.76
N ILE A 256 -25.01 30.73 -10.85
CA ILE A 256 -23.57 30.85 -11.07
C ILE A 256 -23.27 32.29 -11.48
N SER A 257 -22.33 32.92 -10.78
CA SER A 257 -21.85 34.27 -11.11
C SER A 257 -20.93 34.28 -12.33
N GLU A 258 -20.81 35.41 -13.02
CA GLU A 258 -19.85 35.56 -14.13
C GLU A 258 -18.40 35.29 -13.70
N GLN A 259 -18.04 35.64 -12.46
CA GLN A 259 -16.73 35.32 -11.90
C GLN A 259 -16.50 33.81 -11.85
N GLN A 260 -17.51 33.02 -11.46
CA GLN A 260 -17.41 31.56 -11.44
C GLN A 260 -17.28 30.98 -12.85
N PHE A 261 -18.05 31.48 -13.82
CA PHE A 261 -17.89 31.06 -15.23
C PHE A 261 -16.48 31.31 -15.75
N ASN A 262 -15.89 32.47 -15.47
CA ASN A 262 -14.49 32.78 -15.81
C ASN A 262 -13.52 31.79 -15.18
N GLN A 263 -13.77 31.34 -13.96
CA GLN A 263 -12.88 30.38 -13.31
C GLN A 263 -12.94 28.98 -13.92
N PHE A 264 -14.14 28.48 -14.24
CA PHE A 264 -14.27 27.23 -15.00
C PHE A 264 -13.60 27.33 -16.38
N ALA A 265 -13.74 28.48 -17.05
CA ALA A 265 -13.07 28.73 -18.32
C ALA A 265 -11.54 28.73 -18.18
N LYS A 266 -10.99 29.34 -17.11
CA LYS A 266 -9.57 29.28 -16.78
C LYS A 266 -9.09 27.85 -16.50
N LEU A 267 -9.83 27.08 -15.70
CA LEU A 267 -9.53 25.68 -15.42
C LEU A 267 -9.56 24.82 -16.70
N ALA A 268 -10.48 25.09 -17.63
CA ALA A 268 -10.51 24.40 -18.93
C ALA A 268 -9.30 24.75 -19.81
N ALA A 269 -8.91 26.03 -19.88
CA ALA A 269 -7.71 26.44 -20.60
C ALA A 269 -6.43 25.80 -20.01
N LEU A 270 -6.33 25.72 -18.68
CA LEU A 270 -5.21 25.08 -17.99
C LEU A 270 -5.15 23.57 -18.28
N GLN A 271 -6.29 22.87 -18.31
CA GLN A 271 -6.35 21.45 -18.70
C GLN A 271 -5.90 21.23 -20.14
N HIS A 272 -6.33 22.09 -21.07
CA HIS A 272 -5.89 22.02 -22.46
C HIS A 272 -4.37 22.20 -22.59
N ARG A 273 -3.80 23.21 -21.90
CA ARG A 273 -2.36 23.43 -21.87
C ARG A 273 -1.61 22.30 -21.15
N ALA A 274 -2.21 21.67 -20.13
CA ALA A 274 -1.64 20.52 -19.44
C ALA A 274 -1.52 19.25 -20.30
N LYS A 275 -2.28 19.15 -21.40
CA LYS A 275 -2.12 18.14 -22.46
C LYS A 275 -1.04 18.50 -23.49
N ASP A 276 -0.33 19.61 -23.27
CA ASP A 276 0.64 20.22 -24.18
C ASP A 276 0.06 20.70 -25.53
N SER A 277 -1.26 20.92 -25.57
CA SER A 277 -1.93 21.46 -26.75
C SER A 277 -1.68 22.96 -26.88
N LEU A 278 -1.45 23.42 -28.12
CA LEU A 278 -1.13 24.82 -28.46
C LEU A 278 -2.24 25.52 -29.27
N TYR A 279 -3.24 24.76 -29.73
CA TYR A 279 -4.37 25.29 -30.49
C TYR A 279 -5.50 25.72 -29.54
N THR A 280 -6.58 26.26 -30.09
CA THR A 280 -7.78 26.62 -29.32
C THR A 280 -8.67 25.39 -29.15
N PRO A 281 -9.10 25.02 -27.93
CA PRO A 281 -9.91 23.82 -27.71
C PRO A 281 -11.22 23.86 -28.48
N THR A 282 -11.59 22.71 -29.04
CA THR A 282 -12.86 22.46 -29.71
C THR A 282 -14.01 22.34 -28.70
N ILE A 283 -15.26 22.49 -29.15
CA ILE A 283 -16.44 22.30 -28.29
C ILE A 283 -16.44 20.90 -27.64
N HIS A 284 -16.04 19.87 -28.40
CA HIS A 284 -15.95 18.52 -27.87
C HIS A 284 -14.97 18.45 -26.70
N GLU A 285 -13.78 18.99 -26.85
CA GLU A 285 -12.80 19.03 -25.75
C GLU A 285 -13.29 19.85 -24.55
N LEU A 286 -14.06 20.92 -24.77
CA LEU A 286 -14.66 21.67 -23.66
C LEU A 286 -15.64 20.83 -22.84
N THR A 287 -16.36 19.89 -23.46
CA THR A 287 -17.22 18.94 -22.72
C THR A 287 -16.43 17.98 -21.85
N GLU A 288 -15.14 17.75 -22.15
CA GLU A 288 -14.23 16.95 -21.33
C GLU A 288 -13.51 17.76 -20.24
N TYR A 289 -13.46 19.09 -20.37
CA TYR A 289 -12.74 19.98 -19.43
C TYR A 289 -13.65 20.68 -18.42
N ILE A 290 -14.95 20.74 -18.68
CA ILE A 290 -15.91 21.46 -17.85
C ILE A 290 -16.88 20.43 -17.26
N PRO A 291 -17.17 20.48 -15.94
CA PRO A 291 -18.12 19.57 -15.34
C PRO A 291 -19.48 19.61 -16.04
N VAL A 292 -20.11 18.45 -16.22
CA VAL A 292 -21.34 18.31 -17.01
C VAL A 292 -22.47 19.18 -16.48
N GLU A 293 -22.54 19.37 -15.16
CA GLU A 293 -23.55 20.19 -14.48
C GLU A 293 -23.37 21.70 -14.74
N ILE A 294 -22.15 22.10 -15.10
CA ILE A 294 -21.75 23.49 -15.37
C ILE A 294 -21.82 23.79 -16.86
N PHE A 295 -21.39 22.86 -17.71
CA PHE A 295 -21.34 23.06 -19.16
C PHE A 295 -22.72 23.46 -19.72
N GLY A 296 -23.79 22.79 -19.28
CA GLY A 296 -25.16 23.08 -19.71
C GLY A 296 -25.76 24.41 -19.23
N ARG A 297 -25.08 25.15 -18.36
CA ARG A 297 -25.56 26.45 -17.82
C ARG A 297 -25.30 27.62 -18.77
N GLN A 298 -24.51 27.41 -19.82
CA GLN A 298 -24.15 28.42 -20.79
C GLN A 298 -24.02 27.81 -22.20
N GLY A 299 -24.25 28.60 -23.26
CA GLY A 299 -24.17 28.11 -24.63
C GLY A 299 -22.74 27.70 -25.03
N PRO A 300 -22.55 26.63 -25.83
CA PRO A 300 -21.21 26.14 -26.22
C PRO A 300 -20.30 27.19 -26.87
N GLN A 301 -20.88 28.09 -27.68
CA GLN A 301 -20.13 29.18 -28.32
C GLN A 301 -19.63 30.22 -27.31
N GLN A 302 -20.42 30.49 -26.28
CA GLN A 302 -20.02 31.43 -25.24
C GLN A 302 -18.90 30.82 -24.38
N TRP A 303 -18.97 29.52 -24.08
CA TRP A 303 -17.86 28.80 -23.46
C TRP A 303 -16.58 28.87 -24.28
N MET A 304 -16.66 28.66 -25.59
CA MET A 304 -15.50 28.76 -26.49
C MET A 304 -14.87 30.16 -26.42
N GLN A 305 -15.68 31.22 -26.46
CA GLN A 305 -15.20 32.60 -26.34
C GLN A 305 -14.52 32.86 -25.00
N LEU A 306 -15.13 32.45 -23.88
CA LEU A 306 -14.55 32.59 -22.54
C LEU A 306 -13.24 31.82 -22.39
N VAL A 307 -13.19 30.57 -22.85
CA VAL A 307 -11.99 29.73 -22.74
C VAL A 307 -10.88 30.28 -23.63
N ALA A 308 -11.17 30.74 -24.85
CA ALA A 308 -10.19 31.33 -25.76
C ALA A 308 -9.47 32.55 -25.14
N GLN A 309 -10.17 33.38 -24.36
CA GLN A 309 -9.56 34.50 -23.62
C GLN A 309 -8.50 34.01 -22.63
N HIS A 310 -8.74 32.89 -21.96
CA HIS A 310 -7.78 32.30 -21.02
C HIS A 310 -6.67 31.48 -21.71
N VAL A 311 -6.92 30.88 -22.87
CA VAL A 311 -5.91 30.13 -23.65
C VAL A 311 -4.72 31.03 -23.98
N HIS A 312 -4.97 32.26 -24.43
CA HIS A 312 -3.90 33.23 -24.68
C HIS A 312 -3.08 33.54 -23.41
N ALA A 313 -3.75 33.66 -22.25
CA ALA A 313 -3.08 33.96 -20.99
C ALA A 313 -2.21 32.80 -20.47
N VAL A 314 -2.54 31.55 -20.80
CA VAL A 314 -1.81 30.36 -20.34
C VAL A 314 -0.86 29.77 -21.40
N GLN A 315 -0.80 30.36 -22.60
CA GLN A 315 -0.03 29.82 -23.72
C GLN A 315 1.48 29.68 -23.43
N SER A 316 2.04 30.59 -22.62
CA SER A 316 3.46 30.58 -22.24
C SER A 316 3.82 29.54 -21.18
N LEU A 317 2.83 28.94 -20.52
CA LEU A 317 3.07 27.93 -19.49
C LEU A 317 3.55 26.62 -20.13
N ASN A 318 4.34 25.82 -19.42
CA ASN A 318 4.56 24.42 -19.77
C ASN A 318 3.49 23.52 -19.09
N PRO A 319 3.38 22.22 -19.47
CA PRO A 319 2.38 21.33 -18.88
C PRO A 319 2.46 21.22 -17.35
N HIS A 320 3.65 21.21 -16.76
CA HIS A 320 3.86 21.18 -15.31
C HIS A 320 3.29 22.44 -14.63
N GLN A 321 3.59 23.62 -15.18
CA GLN A 321 3.07 24.90 -14.69
C GLN A 321 1.55 24.99 -14.85
N ALA A 322 1.00 24.48 -15.96
CA ALA A 322 -0.44 24.43 -16.18
C ALA A 322 -1.16 23.55 -15.15
N ARG A 323 -0.62 22.36 -14.85
CA ARG A 323 -1.14 21.48 -13.77
C ARG A 323 -1.01 22.12 -12.39
N SER A 324 0.12 22.79 -12.13
CA SER A 324 0.36 23.49 -10.86
C SER A 324 -0.67 24.61 -10.64
N GLN A 325 -0.88 25.47 -11.64
CA GLN A 325 -1.88 26.54 -11.57
C GLN A 325 -3.31 25.99 -11.51
N PHE A 326 -3.60 24.87 -12.20
CA PHE A 326 -4.91 24.21 -12.07
C PHE A 326 -5.16 23.81 -10.62
N LEU A 327 -4.21 23.11 -10.00
CA LEU A 327 -4.31 22.68 -8.61
C LEU A 327 -4.42 23.85 -7.63
N GLU A 328 -3.69 24.94 -7.86
CA GLU A 328 -3.76 26.15 -7.05
C GLU A 328 -5.16 26.79 -7.12
N VAL A 329 -5.67 27.08 -8.32
CA VAL A 329 -7.02 27.64 -8.52
C VAL A 329 -8.07 26.71 -7.92
N PHE A 330 -7.93 25.41 -8.16
CA PHE A 330 -8.85 24.40 -7.65
C PHE A 330 -8.87 24.35 -6.10
N SER A 331 -7.71 24.45 -5.46
CA SER A 331 -7.59 24.42 -4.00
C SER A 331 -8.24 25.61 -3.29
N LEU A 332 -8.29 26.77 -3.94
CA LEU A 332 -8.99 27.96 -3.43
C LEU A 332 -10.52 27.82 -3.51
N TYR A 333 -11.01 27.02 -4.46
CA TYR A 333 -12.44 26.82 -4.70
C TYR A 333 -13.04 25.69 -3.89
N SER A 334 -12.29 24.62 -3.66
CA SER A 334 -12.79 23.48 -2.90
C SER A 334 -12.51 23.66 -1.41
N SER A 335 -13.52 24.11 -0.66
CA SER A 335 -13.47 24.15 0.81
C SER A 335 -13.25 22.77 1.47
N ASN A 336 -13.34 21.68 0.69
CA ASN A 336 -13.16 20.31 1.17
C ASN A 336 -11.71 19.83 1.09
N LEU A 337 -10.85 20.43 0.24
CA LEU A 337 -9.42 20.07 0.23
C LEU A 337 -8.73 20.44 1.54
N GLN A 338 -9.24 21.43 2.29
CA GLN A 338 -8.67 21.86 3.58
C GLN A 338 -9.32 21.19 4.80
N LYS A 339 -10.39 20.43 4.62
CA LYS A 339 -11.00 19.65 5.71
C LYS A 339 -10.39 18.26 5.71
N PRO A 340 -10.14 17.63 6.86
CA PRO A 340 -9.81 16.22 6.90
C PRO A 340 -10.99 15.45 6.29
N CYS A 341 -10.88 15.09 5.02
CA CYS A 341 -11.89 14.30 4.35
C CYS A 341 -12.07 13.02 5.14
N ASN A 342 -13.26 12.81 5.71
CA ASN A 342 -13.64 11.50 6.20
C ASN A 342 -13.48 10.53 5.03
N VAL A 343 -12.55 9.60 5.19
CA VAL A 343 -12.04 8.63 4.21
C VAL A 343 -13.14 7.73 3.62
N SER A 344 -14.42 7.92 3.98
CA SER A 344 -15.45 6.90 3.87
C SER A 344 -16.39 7.00 2.67
N VAL A 345 -16.32 7.99 1.77
CA VAL A 345 -17.30 8.05 0.66
C VAL A 345 -16.70 8.45 -0.69
N PHE A 346 -15.92 9.53 -0.78
CA PHE A 346 -15.68 10.15 -2.10
C PHE A 346 -14.57 9.53 -2.96
N GLN A 347 -13.63 8.76 -2.38
CA GLN A 347 -12.44 8.30 -3.13
C GLN A 347 -12.49 6.82 -3.54
N ILE A 348 -13.48 6.06 -3.04
CA ILE A 348 -13.62 4.60 -3.28
C ILE A 348 -14.39 4.34 -4.58
N ASP A 349 -15.43 5.12 -4.88
CA ASP A 349 -16.26 4.94 -6.09
C ASP A 349 -15.46 5.09 -7.40
N PHE A 350 -14.34 5.81 -7.37
CA PHE A 350 -13.53 6.05 -8.57
C PHE A 350 -12.80 4.81 -9.09
N LEU A 351 -12.56 3.80 -8.25
CA LEU A 351 -11.94 2.56 -8.73
C LEU A 351 -12.92 1.66 -9.49
N MET A 352 -14.22 1.86 -9.33
CA MET A 352 -15.26 1.14 -10.09
C MET A 352 -15.35 1.60 -11.55
N ALA A 353 -14.91 2.82 -11.87
CA ALA A 353 -15.09 3.44 -13.19
C ALA A 353 -13.82 3.42 -14.06
N GLY A 354 -12.70 2.87 -13.57
CA GLY A 354 -11.41 2.84 -14.25
C GLY A 354 -11.19 1.65 -15.20
N GLY A 355 -12.24 0.91 -15.55
CA GLY A 355 -12.21 -0.12 -16.58
C GLY A 355 -12.96 0.38 -17.81
N ALA A 356 -12.29 0.44 -18.96
CA ALA A 356 -12.96 0.63 -20.24
C ALA A 356 -14.06 -0.44 -20.41
N GLY A 357 -15.33 -0.02 -20.36
CA GLY A 357 -16.49 -0.88 -20.49
C GLY A 357 -17.75 -0.15 -20.03
N GLU A 358 -18.75 -0.08 -20.90
CA GLU A 358 -20.04 0.58 -20.73
C GLU A 358 -20.71 0.28 -19.38
N VAL A 359 -21.28 1.32 -18.75
CA VAL A 359 -22.10 1.21 -17.54
C VAL A 359 -23.58 1.06 -17.96
N PRO A 360 -24.30 0.01 -17.56
CA PRO A 360 -25.75 -0.01 -17.66
C PRO A 360 -26.36 0.89 -16.58
N ALA A 361 -27.40 1.63 -16.95
CA ALA A 361 -28.18 2.48 -16.06
C ALA A 361 -28.95 1.66 -15.01
N GLU A 362 -29.23 2.32 -13.87
CA GLU A 362 -30.02 1.91 -12.70
C GLU A 362 -29.25 1.21 -11.55
N ALA A 363 -29.00 1.97 -10.49
CA ALA A 363 -28.79 1.43 -9.15
C ALA A 363 -29.35 2.39 -8.10
N ASP A 364 -30.43 1.96 -7.45
CA ASP A 364 -31.09 2.59 -6.32
C ASP A 364 -30.16 2.79 -5.11
N SER A 365 -30.49 3.80 -4.31
CA SER A 365 -29.80 4.24 -3.10
C SER A 365 -29.58 3.11 -2.08
N VAL A 366 -28.31 2.78 -1.78
CA VAL A 366 -27.94 1.87 -0.69
C VAL A 366 -27.44 2.66 0.52
N ASN A 367 -28.05 2.36 1.67
CA ASN A 367 -27.85 2.98 2.98
C ASN A 367 -26.40 2.80 3.51
N PRO A 368 -25.69 3.85 3.97
CA PRO A 368 -24.26 3.81 4.30
C PRO A 368 -23.84 2.88 5.46
N HIS A 369 -24.76 2.48 6.35
CA HIS A 369 -24.42 1.65 7.51
C HIS A 369 -24.14 0.18 7.20
N THR A 370 -24.73 -0.38 6.15
CA THR A 370 -24.58 -1.80 5.77
C THR A 370 -23.30 -2.06 4.96
N ALA A 371 -22.79 -1.05 4.25
CA ALA A 371 -21.53 -1.14 3.52
C ALA A 371 -20.34 -1.30 4.49
N ALA A 372 -20.30 -0.52 5.58
CA ALA A 372 -19.24 -0.56 6.60
C ALA A 372 -19.03 -1.96 7.23
N GLN A 373 -20.09 -2.76 7.37
CA GLN A 373 -20.01 -4.11 7.93
C GLN A 373 -19.53 -5.18 6.93
N ARG A 374 -19.59 -4.93 5.62
CA ARG A 374 -19.08 -5.86 4.59
C ARG A 374 -17.54 -5.83 4.45
N TRP A 375 -16.87 -4.77 4.89
CA TRP A 375 -15.41 -4.63 4.85
C TRP A 375 -14.65 -5.59 5.78
N ILE A 376 -15.33 -6.12 6.81
CA ILE A 376 -14.78 -7.09 7.76
C ILE A 376 -14.91 -8.53 7.22
N GLN A 377 -15.65 -8.75 6.13
CA GLN A 377 -15.94 -10.09 5.60
C GLN A 377 -15.10 -10.50 4.38
N LEU A 378 -14.19 -9.65 3.89
CA LEU A 378 -13.25 -10.08 2.85
C LEU A 378 -12.27 -11.12 3.43
N PRO A 379 -11.97 -12.22 2.71
CA PRO A 379 -11.03 -13.27 3.16
C PRO A 379 -9.62 -12.76 3.48
N LEU A 380 -9.26 -11.56 3.01
CA LEU A 380 -7.94 -10.96 3.10
C LEU A 380 -7.53 -10.47 4.50
N CYS A 381 -8.42 -10.52 5.50
CA CYS A 381 -8.13 -10.02 6.86
C CYS A 381 -8.87 -10.79 7.98
N ARG A 382 -8.88 -12.13 7.96
CA ARG A 382 -9.15 -12.86 9.22
C ARG A 382 -7.84 -13.12 9.95
N ARG A 383 -7.54 -12.28 10.97
CA ARG A 383 -6.62 -12.69 12.04
C ARG A 383 -7.22 -13.92 12.73
N PRO A 384 -6.44 -14.97 13.03
CA PRO A 384 -6.88 -15.94 14.02
C PRO A 384 -6.94 -15.23 15.38
N ASP A 385 -8.11 -15.20 16.01
CA ASP A 385 -8.26 -14.79 17.41
C ASP A 385 -7.29 -15.64 18.26
N ARG A 386 -6.18 -15.04 18.68
CA ARG A 386 -5.43 -15.53 19.83
C ARG A 386 -6.02 -14.81 21.04
N GLY A 387 -6.89 -15.52 21.75
CA GLY A 387 -7.52 -15.06 22.99
C GLY A 387 -6.47 -14.51 23.95
N LEU A 388 -6.67 -13.25 24.35
CA LEU A 388 -6.04 -12.65 25.52
C LEU A 388 -6.70 -13.26 26.76
N ASN A 389 -6.07 -14.26 27.37
CA ASN A 389 -6.37 -14.63 28.75
C ASN A 389 -5.79 -13.54 29.65
N GLN A 390 -6.64 -12.62 30.13
CA GLN A 390 -6.39 -11.89 31.37
C GLN A 390 -6.84 -12.77 32.56
N PRO A 391 -6.08 -12.76 33.68
CA PRO A 391 -6.45 -13.53 34.87
C PRO A 391 -7.64 -12.86 35.56
N GLN A 392 -8.72 -13.62 35.78
CA GLN A 392 -9.84 -13.18 36.60
C GLN A 392 -9.41 -13.06 38.07
N SER A 393 -9.47 -11.83 38.59
CA SER A 393 -9.44 -11.55 40.02
C SER A 393 -10.83 -11.76 40.58
N HIS A 394 -10.99 -12.79 41.41
CA HIS A 394 -12.22 -12.97 42.20
C HIS A 394 -12.26 -11.94 43.32
N THR A 395 -13.20 -11.01 43.23
CA THR A 395 -13.62 -10.17 44.37
C THR A 395 -14.93 -10.76 44.89
N VAL A 396 -14.90 -11.33 46.10
CA VAL A 396 -16.07 -11.90 46.78
C VAL A 396 -16.79 -10.77 47.51
N THR A 397 -18.03 -10.49 47.11
CA THR A 397 -18.92 -9.55 47.79
C THR A 397 -19.75 -10.28 48.84
N ALA A 398 -19.82 -9.70 50.02
CA ALA A 398 -20.56 -10.17 51.18
C ALA A 398 -22.07 -10.23 50.96
N GLY A 399 -22.70 -11.27 51.51
CA GLY A 399 -24.15 -11.42 51.63
C GLY A 399 -24.47 -12.17 52.93
N THR A 400 -25.16 -11.48 53.83
CA THR A 400 -25.54 -11.83 55.20
C THR A 400 -26.66 -12.87 55.29
N GLY A 401 -26.55 -13.79 56.26
CA GLY A 401 -27.62 -14.01 57.25
C GLY A 401 -28.39 -15.33 57.27
N ASN A 402 -28.28 -16.01 58.42
CA ASN A 402 -29.18 -16.98 59.08
C ASN A 402 -29.20 -18.44 58.57
N ALA A 403 -29.37 -19.48 59.38
CA ALA A 403 -29.23 -19.81 60.82
C ALA A 403 -29.67 -21.28 60.97
N GLN A 404 -29.25 -21.96 62.04
CA GLN A 404 -29.73 -23.28 62.57
C GLN A 404 -29.22 -24.54 61.84
N SER A 405 -28.86 -25.65 62.47
CA SER A 405 -28.63 -26.10 63.85
C SER A 405 -28.12 -27.55 63.74
N THR A 406 -27.06 -27.90 64.47
CA THR A 406 -26.56 -29.27 64.73
C THR A 406 -27.61 -30.09 65.52
N PRO A 407 -27.54 -31.44 65.52
CA PRO A 407 -26.45 -32.19 66.19
C PRO A 407 -25.40 -32.76 65.25
#